data_AF-A0A955FBY9-F1
#
_entry.id   AF-A0A955FBY9-F1
#
_cell.length_a   1.000
_cell.length_b   1.000
_cell.length_c   1.000
_cell.angle_alpha   90.00
_cell.angle_beta   90.00
_cell.angle_gamma   90.00
#
_symmetry.space_group_name_H-M   'P 1'
#
loop_
_entity.id
_entity.type
_entity.pdbx_description
1 polymer ?
#
loop_
_entity_poly.entity_id
_entity_poly.type
_entity_poly.pdbx_seq_one_letter_code
_entity_poly.pdbx_strand_id
1 'polypeptide(L)'
;MPQVVDPAIETFARIKVVGVGGAGGAAINRMVEAGIEGVEFIAINTDAQALHHSKAHKKIHIGKDATRGLGAGADPKVGFQAAEESKEEIKAALEGADMVFVTIGAGGGTGSGAGHVVAAVAKELGVLVVGFATKPFAFEGEKRRRNADEAIDKLRGAVDTLIVIPNDRLLQTIDRQTPLMEAFKVADDVLRQGVQGISDLITVHGLINLDFADVKAVMSNAGSALMGIGRASGENRAALAAQQAIESPLLEVSIDGARGILFNVIGGNDLSMHEINSAAEAITNAADADANIIFGATINPEIEGEIIITVVATGFDASYFSNRQLASAAAALSNADDDKPAKRSTKKEESDDKVASDLDMSLDDKHQENMADLRSDAPMPNIWTIDEEKKDDKDSTVVTSAVEDELEKPSFLRRLKKRRGDSDKDDKSTSDK
;
A
#
# COMPACT_ATOMS: atom_id res chain seq x y z
N MET A 1 3.72 -10.67 -58.08
CA MET A 1 3.72 -9.98 -56.78
C MET A 1 4.71 -10.71 -55.91
N PRO A 2 5.81 -10.09 -55.45
CA PRO A 2 6.71 -10.75 -54.51
C PRO A 2 5.98 -10.92 -53.19
N GLN A 3 6.00 -12.15 -52.66
CA GLN A 3 5.49 -12.47 -51.33
C GLN A 3 6.28 -11.66 -50.30
N VAL A 4 5.55 -10.93 -49.46
CA VAL A 4 6.09 -10.33 -48.23
C VAL A 4 6.45 -11.52 -47.35
N VAL A 5 7.74 -11.79 -47.23
CA VAL A 5 8.27 -12.73 -46.24
C VAL A 5 8.26 -11.95 -44.94
N ASP A 6 7.31 -12.26 -44.05
CA ASP A 6 7.36 -11.77 -42.67
C ASP A 6 8.74 -12.15 -42.08
N PRO A 7 9.46 -11.23 -41.42
CA PRO A 7 10.74 -11.57 -40.83
C PRO A 7 10.54 -12.64 -39.75
N ALA A 8 11.31 -13.73 -39.84
CA ALA A 8 11.11 -14.96 -39.07
C ALA A 8 11.68 -14.95 -37.64
N ILE A 9 12.11 -13.80 -37.09
CA ILE A 9 12.67 -13.74 -35.73
C ILE A 9 12.38 -12.37 -35.08
N GLU A 10 11.33 -12.31 -34.27
CA GLU A 10 11.20 -11.33 -33.19
C GLU A 10 11.29 -12.09 -31.87
N THR A 11 12.46 -12.05 -31.23
CA THR A 11 12.63 -12.56 -29.87
C THR A 11 12.14 -11.49 -28.90
N PHE A 12 10.86 -11.53 -28.56
CA PHE A 12 10.30 -10.69 -27.51
C PHE A 12 10.83 -11.11 -26.14
N ALA A 13 11.20 -10.13 -25.32
CA ALA A 13 11.55 -10.37 -23.94
C ALA A 13 10.34 -10.95 -23.19
N ARG A 14 10.52 -12.10 -22.54
CA ARG A 14 9.46 -12.76 -21.77
C ARG A 14 9.40 -12.14 -20.38
N ILE A 15 8.40 -11.28 -20.19
CA ILE A 15 8.16 -10.58 -18.93
C ILE A 15 7.13 -11.36 -18.09
N LYS A 16 7.45 -11.61 -16.82
CA LYS A 16 6.51 -12.19 -15.85
C LYS A 16 6.30 -11.24 -14.67
N VAL A 17 5.06 -11.13 -14.21
CA VAL A 17 4.69 -10.33 -13.04
C VAL A 17 4.19 -11.24 -11.94
N VAL A 18 4.89 -11.24 -10.81
CA VAL A 18 4.67 -12.15 -9.68
C VAL A 18 4.15 -11.37 -8.47
N GLY A 19 2.92 -11.65 -8.09
CA GLY A 19 2.24 -10.99 -6.97
C GLY A 19 2.26 -11.92 -5.78
N VAL A 20 2.96 -11.52 -4.72
CA VAL A 20 3.14 -12.37 -3.54
C VAL A 20 2.27 -11.87 -2.37
N GLY A 21 1.44 -12.78 -1.85
CA GLY A 21 0.49 -12.50 -0.78
C GLY A 21 -0.76 -11.75 -1.25
N GLY A 22 -1.55 -11.27 -0.29
CA GLY A 22 -2.85 -10.63 -0.57
C GLY A 22 -2.73 -9.33 -1.37
N ALA A 23 -1.86 -8.40 -0.95
CA ALA A 23 -1.67 -7.12 -1.63
C ALA A 23 -1.06 -7.30 -3.03
N GLY A 24 -0.06 -8.18 -3.18
CA GLY A 24 0.50 -8.50 -4.50
C GLY A 24 -0.52 -9.14 -5.43
N GLY A 25 -1.38 -10.02 -4.91
CA GLY A 25 -2.49 -10.60 -5.65
C GLY A 25 -3.55 -9.57 -6.06
N ALA A 26 -3.86 -8.60 -5.19
CA ALA A 26 -4.77 -7.50 -5.50
C ALA A 26 -4.24 -6.61 -6.63
N ALA A 27 -2.95 -6.24 -6.56
CA ALA A 27 -2.28 -5.49 -7.61
C ALA A 27 -2.30 -6.25 -8.96
N ILE A 28 -2.02 -7.55 -8.97
CA ILE A 28 -2.13 -8.38 -10.18
C ILE A 28 -3.54 -8.38 -10.74
N ASN A 29 -4.56 -8.57 -9.90
CA ASN A 29 -5.94 -8.60 -10.39
C ASN A 29 -6.29 -7.28 -11.09
N ARG A 30 -5.82 -6.16 -10.55
CA ARG A 30 -6.02 -4.83 -11.15
C ARG A 30 -5.23 -4.63 -12.43
N MET A 31 -4.01 -5.17 -12.52
CA MET A 31 -3.21 -5.18 -13.75
C MET A 31 -3.88 -6.00 -14.87
N VAL A 32 -4.44 -7.15 -14.54
CA VAL A 32 -5.20 -7.99 -15.48
C VAL A 32 -6.48 -7.28 -15.92
N GLU A 33 -7.22 -6.64 -14.99
CA GLU A 33 -8.42 -5.86 -15.31
C GLU A 33 -8.15 -4.66 -16.21
N ALA A 34 -6.97 -4.04 -16.05
CA ALA A 34 -6.55 -2.92 -16.89
C ALA A 34 -6.01 -3.36 -18.26
N GLY A 35 -5.90 -4.67 -18.51
CA GLY A 35 -5.53 -5.19 -19.83
C GLY A 35 -4.07 -4.96 -20.21
N ILE A 36 -3.12 -5.00 -19.27
CA ILE A 36 -1.69 -4.91 -19.62
C ILE A 36 -1.30 -6.12 -20.48
N GLU A 37 -0.83 -5.84 -21.70
CA GLU A 37 -0.45 -6.84 -22.70
C GLU A 37 1.04 -7.23 -22.60
N GLY A 38 1.40 -8.38 -23.17
CA GLY A 38 2.80 -8.82 -23.26
C GLY A 38 3.43 -9.31 -21.95
N VAL A 39 2.64 -9.50 -20.88
CA VAL A 39 3.13 -9.94 -19.56
C VAL A 39 2.39 -11.17 -19.04
N GLU A 40 3.12 -12.11 -18.44
CA GLU A 40 2.53 -13.28 -17.78
C GLU A 40 2.34 -13.04 -16.27
N PHE A 41 1.09 -12.93 -15.83
CA PHE A 41 0.75 -12.80 -14.41
C PHE A 41 0.78 -14.13 -13.62
N ILE A 42 1.49 -14.13 -12.50
CA ILE A 42 1.62 -15.24 -11.55
C ILE A 42 1.22 -14.77 -10.14
N ALA A 43 0.19 -15.36 -9.55
CA ALA A 43 -0.19 -15.10 -8.15
C ALA A 43 0.38 -16.19 -7.22
N ILE A 44 1.07 -15.77 -6.17
CA ILE A 44 1.65 -16.66 -5.15
C ILE A 44 1.07 -16.31 -3.79
N ASN A 45 0.43 -17.25 -3.12
CA ASN A 45 -0.11 -17.01 -1.78
C ASN A 45 -0.14 -18.28 -0.93
N THR A 46 -0.16 -18.10 0.39
CA THR A 46 -0.43 -19.17 1.36
C THR A 46 -1.92 -19.35 1.63
N ASP A 47 -2.70 -18.28 1.40
CA ASP A 47 -4.16 -18.29 1.49
C ASP A 47 -4.78 -18.83 0.19
N ALA A 48 -5.41 -19.99 0.29
CA ALA A 48 -6.05 -20.66 -0.84
C ALA A 48 -7.31 -19.91 -1.32
N GLN A 49 -8.07 -19.30 -0.41
CA GLN A 49 -9.28 -18.56 -0.77
C GLN A 49 -8.94 -17.34 -1.61
N ALA A 50 -7.90 -16.59 -1.23
CA ALA A 50 -7.41 -15.47 -2.01
C ALA A 50 -6.95 -15.88 -3.42
N LEU A 51 -6.29 -17.04 -3.57
CA LEU A 51 -5.86 -17.57 -4.87
C LEU A 51 -7.02 -17.99 -5.77
N HIS A 52 -8.07 -18.58 -5.19
CA HIS A 52 -9.26 -18.95 -5.97
C HIS A 52 -9.87 -17.74 -6.68
N HIS A 53 -9.92 -16.59 -6.01
CA HIS A 53 -10.42 -15.32 -6.57
C HIS A 53 -9.41 -14.57 -7.45
N SER A 54 -8.15 -15.01 -7.55
CA SER A 54 -7.16 -14.36 -8.40
C SER A 54 -7.50 -14.50 -9.88
N LYS A 55 -7.23 -13.45 -10.65
CA LYS A 55 -7.36 -13.39 -12.11
C LYS A 55 -6.04 -13.69 -12.85
N ALA A 56 -4.98 -14.04 -12.13
CA ALA A 56 -3.69 -14.38 -12.71
C ALA A 56 -3.75 -15.61 -13.62
N HIS A 57 -2.92 -15.65 -14.65
CA HIS A 57 -2.81 -16.81 -15.56
C HIS A 57 -2.33 -18.07 -14.82
N LYS A 58 -1.37 -17.90 -13.91
CA LYS A 58 -0.82 -18.97 -13.08
C LYS A 58 -1.00 -18.66 -11.60
N LYS A 59 -1.37 -19.68 -10.83
CA LYS A 59 -1.64 -19.59 -9.39
C LYS A 59 -0.80 -20.62 -8.67
N ILE A 60 -0.02 -20.20 -7.69
CA ILE A 60 0.86 -21.07 -6.92
C ILE A 60 0.45 -20.96 -5.45
N HIS A 61 -0.04 -22.08 -4.92
CA HIS A 61 -0.39 -22.20 -3.51
C HIS A 61 0.82 -22.73 -2.74
N ILE A 62 1.46 -21.84 -1.99
CA ILE A 62 2.68 -22.15 -1.22
C ILE A 62 2.34 -22.51 0.24
N GLY A 63 3.18 -23.32 0.88
CA GLY A 63 3.02 -23.70 2.28
C GLY A 63 1.75 -24.48 2.58
N LYS A 64 1.45 -25.50 1.77
CA LYS A 64 0.28 -26.37 1.94
C LYS A 64 0.34 -27.07 3.30
N ASP A 65 1.53 -27.51 3.69
CA ASP A 65 1.76 -28.19 4.96
C ASP A 65 1.91 -27.18 6.12
N ALA A 66 2.61 -26.07 5.89
CA ALA A 66 2.86 -25.05 6.92
C ALA A 66 1.60 -24.29 7.37
N THR A 67 0.66 -24.01 6.46
CA THR A 67 -0.49 -23.12 6.73
C THR A 67 -1.85 -23.81 6.63
N ARG A 68 -1.90 -25.02 6.06
CA ARG A 68 -3.15 -25.72 5.70
C ARG A 68 -4.10 -24.86 4.86
N GLY A 69 -3.56 -23.91 4.09
CA GLY A 69 -4.32 -23.01 3.22
C GLY A 69 -4.97 -21.80 3.90
N LEU A 70 -4.71 -21.56 5.19
CA LEU A 70 -5.32 -20.48 5.98
C LEU A 70 -4.50 -19.18 6.02
N GLY A 71 -3.39 -19.12 5.28
CA GLY A 71 -2.51 -17.97 5.26
C GLY A 71 -1.46 -17.95 6.39
N ALA A 72 -0.59 -16.95 6.36
CA ALA A 72 0.57 -16.83 7.27
C ALA A 72 0.29 -16.06 8.58
N GLY A 73 -0.95 -15.65 8.86
CA GLY A 73 -1.30 -15.00 10.13
C GLY A 73 -0.53 -13.70 10.48
N ALA A 74 -0.09 -12.95 9.46
CA ALA A 74 0.80 -11.79 9.59
C ALA A 74 2.20 -12.10 10.21
N ASP A 75 2.63 -13.37 10.21
CA ASP A 75 3.98 -13.77 10.58
C ASP A 75 4.86 -13.98 9.34
N PRO A 76 5.90 -13.15 9.15
CA PRO A 76 6.86 -13.32 8.05
C PRO A 76 7.60 -14.67 8.05
N LYS A 77 7.82 -15.28 9.23
CA LYS A 77 8.54 -16.57 9.32
C LYS A 77 7.75 -17.70 8.67
N VAL A 78 6.44 -17.70 8.86
CA VAL A 78 5.54 -18.67 8.23
C VAL A 78 5.52 -18.47 6.71
N GLY A 79 5.49 -17.21 6.25
CA GLY A 79 5.60 -16.89 4.83
C GLY A 79 6.91 -17.37 4.20
N PHE A 80 8.02 -17.23 4.92
CA PHE A 80 9.33 -17.72 4.48
C PHE A 80 9.37 -19.24 4.38
N GLN A 81 8.94 -19.96 5.42
CA GLN A 81 8.89 -21.43 5.41
C GLN A 81 8.01 -21.96 4.28
N ALA A 82 6.86 -21.34 4.05
CA ALA A 82 5.97 -21.69 2.96
C ALA A 82 6.61 -21.52 1.57
N ALA A 83 7.41 -20.47 1.38
CA ALA A 83 8.10 -20.24 0.12
C ALA A 83 9.26 -21.22 -0.10
N GLU A 84 10.03 -21.54 0.94
CA GLU A 84 11.10 -22.54 0.90
C GLU A 84 10.55 -23.95 0.60
N GLU A 85 9.44 -24.34 1.22
CA GLU A 85 8.74 -25.62 0.95
C GLU A 85 8.38 -25.76 -0.54
N SER A 86 8.01 -24.65 -1.18
CA SER A 86 7.54 -24.62 -2.57
C SER A 86 8.56 -24.03 -3.55
N LYS A 87 9.86 -24.02 -3.19
CA LYS A 87 10.93 -23.40 -4.01
C LYS A 87 11.00 -23.98 -5.42
N GLU A 88 10.81 -25.29 -5.57
CA GLU A 88 10.85 -25.97 -6.88
C GLU A 88 9.68 -25.54 -7.79
N GLU A 89 8.47 -25.40 -7.22
CA GLU A 89 7.28 -24.96 -7.96
C GLU A 89 7.41 -23.50 -8.41
N ILE A 90 7.97 -22.65 -7.55
CA ILE A 90 8.29 -21.25 -7.86
C ILE A 90 9.32 -21.21 -9.00
N LYS A 91 10.40 -22.00 -8.91
CA LYS A 91 11.44 -22.05 -9.94
C LYS A 91 10.87 -22.44 -11.31
N ALA A 92 10.09 -23.52 -11.37
CA ALA A 92 9.44 -23.98 -12.60
C ALA A 92 8.47 -22.94 -13.18
N ALA A 93 7.90 -22.06 -12.36
CA ALA A 93 7.05 -20.97 -12.84
C ALA A 93 7.83 -19.78 -13.40
N LEU A 94 9.05 -19.53 -12.91
CA LEU A 94 9.89 -18.43 -13.34
C LEU A 94 10.81 -18.79 -14.51
N GLU A 95 11.01 -20.08 -14.79
CA GLU A 95 11.81 -20.55 -15.92
C GLU A 95 11.38 -19.91 -17.25
N GLY A 96 12.39 -19.57 -18.06
CA GLY A 96 12.21 -18.95 -19.37
C GLY A 96 11.82 -17.46 -19.36
N ALA A 97 11.75 -16.81 -18.20
CA ALA A 97 11.58 -15.36 -18.13
C ALA A 97 12.91 -14.63 -18.39
N ASP A 98 12.85 -13.51 -19.11
CA ASP A 98 13.98 -12.60 -19.27
C ASP A 98 13.96 -11.50 -18.20
N MET A 99 12.74 -11.14 -17.75
CA MET A 99 12.48 -10.16 -16.70
C MET A 99 11.35 -10.60 -15.79
N VAL A 100 11.51 -10.39 -14.49
CA VAL A 100 10.48 -10.69 -13.48
C VAL A 100 10.24 -9.47 -12.60
N PHE A 101 8.98 -9.05 -12.55
CA PHE A 101 8.51 -8.08 -11.57
C PHE A 101 7.98 -8.81 -10.34
N VAL A 102 8.51 -8.53 -9.15
CA VAL A 102 8.04 -9.11 -7.90
C VAL A 102 7.32 -8.04 -7.08
N THR A 103 6.01 -8.14 -6.96
CA THR A 103 5.17 -7.18 -6.23
C THR A 103 4.75 -7.74 -4.88
N ILE A 104 5.06 -7.01 -3.80
CA ILE A 104 4.71 -7.37 -2.43
C ILE A 104 4.05 -6.22 -1.67
N GLY A 105 3.13 -6.57 -0.77
CA GLY A 105 2.73 -5.70 0.33
C GLY A 105 3.61 -5.97 1.55
N ALA A 106 4.52 -5.03 1.85
CA ALA A 106 5.42 -5.17 2.99
C ALA A 106 4.64 -4.94 4.29
N GLY A 107 4.90 -5.78 5.30
CA GLY A 107 4.24 -5.71 6.62
C GLY A 107 3.27 -6.86 6.92
N GLY A 108 2.81 -7.57 5.88
CA GLY A 108 2.07 -8.83 6.03
C GLY A 108 2.96 -10.03 6.39
N GLY A 109 2.39 -11.23 6.44
CA GLY A 109 3.15 -12.47 6.67
C GLY A 109 3.71 -13.03 5.36
N THR A 110 2.82 -13.35 4.43
CA THR A 110 3.19 -13.99 3.14
C THR A 110 4.04 -13.08 2.27
N GLY A 111 3.62 -11.85 1.99
CA GLY A 111 4.38 -10.92 1.13
C GLY A 111 5.79 -10.64 1.69
N SER A 112 5.89 -10.34 2.98
CA SER A 112 7.16 -10.06 3.66
C SER A 112 8.11 -11.26 3.70
N GLY A 113 7.57 -12.46 3.96
CA GLY A 113 8.34 -13.69 4.14
C GLY A 113 8.70 -14.41 2.84
N ALA A 114 7.79 -14.42 1.87
CA ALA A 114 7.96 -15.14 0.61
C ALA A 114 8.56 -14.27 -0.51
N GLY A 115 8.36 -12.95 -0.46
CA GLY A 115 8.76 -12.02 -1.54
C GLY A 115 10.24 -12.10 -1.91
N HIS A 116 11.11 -12.06 -0.90
CA HIS A 116 12.56 -12.12 -1.11
C HIS A 116 13.05 -13.51 -1.54
N VAL A 117 12.35 -14.59 -1.14
CA VAL A 117 12.65 -15.95 -1.61
C VAL A 117 12.33 -16.09 -3.10
N VAL A 118 11.16 -15.60 -3.53
CA VAL A 118 10.76 -15.59 -4.95
C VAL A 118 11.76 -14.76 -5.78
N ALA A 119 12.15 -13.59 -5.30
CA ALA A 119 13.16 -12.75 -5.96
C ALA A 119 14.52 -13.44 -6.05
N ALA A 120 14.97 -14.09 -4.98
CA ALA A 120 16.25 -14.81 -4.97
C ALA A 120 16.24 -15.98 -5.98
N VAL A 121 15.15 -16.74 -6.09
CA VAL A 121 15.00 -17.79 -7.10
C VAL A 121 15.07 -17.21 -8.51
N ALA A 122 14.40 -16.09 -8.78
CA ALA A 122 14.47 -15.42 -10.08
C ALA A 122 15.91 -14.97 -10.41
N LYS A 123 16.64 -14.44 -9.42
CA LYS A 123 18.04 -14.00 -9.57
C LYS A 123 19.00 -15.17 -9.79
N GLU A 124 18.79 -16.30 -9.10
CA GLU A 124 19.54 -17.56 -9.33
C GLU A 124 19.38 -18.09 -10.77
N LEU A 125 18.24 -17.81 -11.42
CA LEU A 125 17.98 -18.16 -12.82
C LEU A 125 18.60 -17.18 -13.83
N GLY A 126 19.26 -16.10 -13.38
CA GLY A 126 19.88 -15.09 -14.25
C GLY A 126 18.89 -14.10 -14.87
N VAL A 127 17.67 -14.03 -14.33
CA VAL A 127 16.60 -13.14 -14.78
C VAL A 127 16.80 -11.74 -14.18
N LEU A 128 16.45 -10.68 -14.93
CA LEU A 128 16.43 -9.32 -14.37
C LEU A 128 15.25 -9.17 -13.39
N VAL A 129 15.53 -8.93 -12.12
CA VAL A 129 14.50 -8.89 -11.06
C VAL A 129 14.26 -7.46 -10.60
N VAL A 130 13.03 -6.98 -10.81
CA VAL A 130 12.57 -5.68 -10.31
C VAL A 130 11.53 -5.90 -9.21
N GLY A 131 11.86 -5.49 -7.99
CA GLY A 131 10.97 -5.58 -6.83
C GLY A 131 10.12 -4.33 -6.67
N PHE A 132 8.84 -4.50 -6.43
CA PHE A 132 7.92 -3.47 -5.95
C PHE A 132 7.45 -3.82 -4.55
N ALA A 133 7.65 -2.90 -3.60
CA ALA A 133 7.23 -3.08 -2.21
C ALA A 133 6.41 -1.87 -1.73
N THR A 134 5.18 -2.10 -1.27
CA THR A 134 4.39 -1.05 -0.60
C THR A 134 4.65 -1.08 0.90
N LYS A 135 4.97 0.07 1.49
CA LYS A 135 4.98 0.23 2.95
C LYS A 135 3.53 0.40 3.44
N PRO A 136 3.17 -0.17 4.60
CA PRO A 136 1.81 -0.07 5.14
C PRO A 136 1.48 1.37 5.52
N PHE A 137 0.19 1.70 5.62
CA PHE A 137 -0.22 3.00 6.16
C PHE A 137 0.11 3.11 7.66
N ALA A 138 0.36 4.31 8.15
CA ALA A 138 0.64 4.58 9.56
C ALA A 138 -0.48 4.05 10.49
N PHE A 139 -1.74 4.10 10.05
CA PHE A 139 -2.88 3.60 10.83
C PHE A 139 -2.92 2.06 10.95
N GLU A 140 -2.19 1.32 10.11
CA GLU A 140 -2.14 -0.14 10.17
C GLU A 140 -1.30 -0.66 11.36
N GLY A 141 -0.54 0.23 12.00
CA GLY A 141 0.13 0.00 13.27
C GLY A 141 1.62 -0.35 13.16
N GLU A 142 2.33 -0.13 14.27
CA GLU A 142 3.78 -0.22 14.38
C GLU A 142 4.36 -1.60 14.04
N LYS A 143 3.61 -2.67 14.36
CA LYS A 143 4.03 -4.05 14.09
C LYS A 143 4.19 -4.29 12.59
N ARG A 144 3.25 -3.79 11.77
CA ARG A 144 3.33 -3.93 10.31
C ARG A 144 4.45 -3.10 9.73
N ARG A 145 4.68 -1.88 10.25
CA ARG A 145 5.80 -1.03 9.83
C ARG A 145 7.16 -1.73 10.06
N ARG A 146 7.41 -2.26 11.25
CA ARG A 146 8.64 -3.01 11.54
C ARG A 146 8.82 -4.24 10.64
N ASN A 147 7.75 -5.00 10.42
CA ASN A 147 7.78 -6.13 9.49
C ASN A 147 8.09 -5.68 8.05
N ALA A 148 7.59 -4.52 7.64
CA ALA A 148 7.80 -3.97 6.31
C ALA A 148 9.25 -3.55 6.10
N ASP A 149 9.86 -2.87 7.07
CA ASP A 149 11.26 -2.45 7.01
C ASP A 149 12.19 -3.68 6.89
N GLU A 150 11.97 -4.72 7.71
CA GLU A 150 12.72 -5.97 7.63
C GLU A 150 12.55 -6.68 6.27
N ALA A 151 11.33 -6.68 5.72
CA ALA A 151 11.04 -7.26 4.42
C ALA A 151 11.73 -6.52 3.27
N ILE A 152 11.71 -5.19 3.31
CA ILE A 152 12.35 -4.31 2.32
C ILE A 152 13.86 -4.52 2.32
N ASP A 153 14.47 -4.62 3.50
CA ASP A 153 15.92 -4.85 3.63
C ASP A 153 16.33 -6.23 3.07
N LYS A 154 15.56 -7.28 3.36
CA LYS A 154 15.77 -8.61 2.78
C LYS A 154 15.57 -8.62 1.27
N LEU A 155 14.51 -7.96 0.79
CA LEU A 155 14.20 -7.90 -0.64
C LEU A 155 15.29 -7.14 -1.41
N ARG A 156 15.85 -6.06 -0.84
CA ARG A 156 16.94 -5.29 -1.44
C ARG A 156 18.15 -6.16 -1.80
N GLY A 157 18.47 -7.16 -0.99
CA GLY A 157 19.55 -8.11 -1.28
C GLY A 157 19.22 -9.15 -2.36
N ALA A 158 17.92 -9.35 -2.65
CA ALA A 158 17.43 -10.40 -3.54
C ALA A 158 17.02 -9.90 -4.94
N VAL A 159 16.89 -8.58 -5.14
CA VAL A 159 16.50 -7.97 -6.42
C VAL A 159 17.68 -7.22 -7.06
N ASP A 160 17.51 -6.80 -8.32
CA ASP A 160 18.46 -5.91 -9.00
C ASP A 160 18.09 -4.43 -8.78
N THR A 161 16.78 -4.15 -8.84
CA THR A 161 16.19 -2.84 -8.54
C THR A 161 15.00 -3.02 -7.60
N LEU A 162 14.89 -2.18 -6.57
CA LEU A 162 13.78 -2.15 -5.62
C LEU A 162 13.09 -0.78 -5.64
N ILE A 163 11.83 -0.77 -6.03
CA ILE A 163 10.95 0.39 -5.97
C ILE A 163 10.08 0.28 -4.72
N VAL A 164 10.23 1.25 -3.81
CA VAL A 164 9.48 1.29 -2.55
C VAL A 164 8.41 2.38 -2.64
N ILE A 165 7.16 2.00 -2.43
CA ILE A 165 6.01 2.90 -2.47
C ILE A 165 5.51 3.14 -1.04
N PRO A 166 5.68 4.34 -0.47
CA PRO A 166 5.16 4.68 0.83
C PRO A 166 3.66 5.00 0.76
N ASN A 167 2.80 4.10 1.27
CA ASN A 167 1.34 4.32 1.22
C ASN A 167 0.89 5.61 1.95
N ASP A 168 1.63 6.05 2.97
CA ASP A 168 1.34 7.32 3.66
C ASP A 168 1.41 8.54 2.73
N ARG A 169 2.19 8.48 1.65
CA ARG A 169 2.27 9.58 0.67
C ARG A 169 1.05 9.64 -0.24
N LEU A 170 0.40 8.50 -0.46
CA LEU A 170 -0.85 8.45 -1.22
C LEU A 170 -1.95 9.23 -0.50
N LEU A 171 -1.94 9.28 0.84
CA LEU A 171 -2.87 10.09 1.62
C LEU A 171 -2.73 11.59 1.37
N GLN A 172 -1.60 12.07 0.85
CA GLN A 172 -1.41 13.49 0.51
C GLN A 172 -2.09 13.86 -0.81
N THR A 173 -2.30 12.87 -1.68
CA THR A 173 -2.94 13.03 -3.00
C THR A 173 -4.44 12.74 -2.98
N ILE A 174 -4.94 12.12 -1.93
CA ILE A 174 -6.33 11.64 -1.82
C ILE A 174 -7.15 12.60 -0.95
N ASP A 175 -8.45 12.78 -1.26
CA ASP A 175 -9.36 13.57 -0.44
C ASP A 175 -9.56 12.92 0.94
N ARG A 176 -9.69 13.74 1.99
CA ARG A 176 -9.93 13.29 3.37
C ARG A 176 -11.22 12.48 3.53
N GLN A 177 -12.16 12.59 2.58
CA GLN A 177 -13.42 11.86 2.58
C GLN A 177 -13.33 10.49 1.89
N THR A 178 -12.21 10.16 1.27
CA THR A 178 -12.06 8.91 0.50
C THR A 178 -12.16 7.68 1.42
N PRO A 179 -13.04 6.71 1.11
CA PRO A 179 -13.17 5.47 1.85
C PRO A 179 -11.87 4.65 1.87
N LEU A 180 -11.67 3.86 2.93
CA LEU A 180 -10.49 3.00 3.11
C LEU A 180 -10.22 2.07 1.90
N MET A 181 -11.27 1.45 1.35
CA MET A 181 -11.14 0.56 0.20
C MET A 181 -10.65 1.27 -1.05
N GLU A 182 -10.97 2.55 -1.19
CA GLU A 182 -10.52 3.36 -2.31
C GLU A 182 -9.07 3.80 -2.13
N ALA A 183 -8.62 4.07 -0.89
CA ALA A 183 -7.22 4.35 -0.61
C ALA A 183 -6.28 3.16 -0.97
N PHE A 184 -6.69 1.91 -0.68
CA PHE A 184 -5.93 0.73 -1.11
C PHE A 184 -5.91 0.59 -2.64
N LYS A 185 -7.01 0.90 -3.32
CA LYS A 185 -7.04 0.90 -4.79
C LYS A 185 -6.07 1.89 -5.40
N VAL A 186 -5.84 3.04 -4.75
CA VAL A 186 -4.83 4.00 -5.21
C VAL A 186 -3.42 3.41 -5.10
N ALA A 187 -3.11 2.69 -4.00
CA ALA A 187 -1.83 2.00 -3.86
C ALA A 187 -1.63 0.92 -4.95
N ASP A 188 -2.67 0.13 -5.21
CA ASP A 188 -2.66 -0.87 -6.28
C ASP A 188 -2.53 -0.22 -7.66
N ASP A 189 -3.12 0.96 -7.87
CA ASP A 189 -3.01 1.69 -9.13
C ASP A 189 -1.60 2.25 -9.36
N VAL A 190 -0.91 2.71 -8.32
CA VAL A 190 0.50 3.12 -8.43
C VAL A 190 1.39 1.92 -8.80
N LEU A 191 1.17 0.75 -8.18
CA LEU A 191 1.87 -0.48 -8.55
C LEU A 191 1.61 -0.86 -10.01
N ARG A 192 0.34 -0.79 -10.43
CA ARG A 192 -0.08 -1.04 -11.82
C ARG A 192 0.64 -0.11 -12.78
N GLN A 193 0.62 1.20 -12.52
CA GLN A 193 1.25 2.20 -13.38
C GLN A 193 2.77 2.01 -13.44
N GLY A 194 3.41 1.58 -12.34
CA GLY A 194 4.85 1.33 -12.34
C GLY A 194 5.27 0.10 -13.15
N VAL A 195 4.54 -1.00 -13.01
CA VAL A 195 4.77 -2.19 -13.84
C VAL A 195 4.48 -1.85 -15.30
N GLN A 196 3.34 -1.20 -15.57
CA GLN A 196 2.96 -0.79 -16.92
C GLN A 196 4.00 0.14 -17.56
N GLY A 197 4.45 1.16 -16.83
CA GLY A 197 5.38 2.15 -17.36
C GLY A 197 6.70 1.54 -17.84
N ILE A 198 7.17 0.48 -17.18
CA ILE A 198 8.38 -0.25 -17.56
C ILE A 198 8.07 -1.34 -18.59
N SER A 199 6.96 -2.07 -18.47
CA SER A 199 6.61 -3.12 -19.42
C SER A 199 6.33 -2.54 -20.81
N ASP A 200 5.60 -1.43 -20.89
CA ASP A 200 5.18 -0.83 -22.15
C ASP A 200 6.39 -0.36 -22.98
N LEU A 201 7.48 0.03 -22.33
CA LEU A 201 8.75 0.38 -23.01
C LEU A 201 9.40 -0.79 -23.74
N ILE A 202 9.07 -2.02 -23.37
CA ILE A 202 9.70 -3.25 -23.86
C ILE A 202 8.73 -4.01 -24.77
N THR A 203 7.45 -4.09 -24.40
CA THR A 203 6.46 -4.95 -25.06
C THR A 203 5.65 -4.23 -26.12
N VAL A 204 5.36 -2.94 -25.94
CA VAL A 204 4.55 -2.17 -26.88
C VAL A 204 5.47 -1.57 -27.93
N HIS A 205 5.09 -1.72 -29.20
CA HIS A 205 5.78 -1.05 -30.30
C HIS A 205 5.42 0.45 -30.28
N GLY A 206 6.22 1.23 -29.57
CA GLY A 206 6.20 2.68 -29.58
C GLY A 206 6.84 3.30 -30.82
N LEU A 207 6.76 4.63 -30.89
CA LEU A 207 7.49 5.44 -31.87
C LEU A 207 9.01 5.32 -31.69
N ILE A 208 9.42 5.23 -30.42
CA ILE A 208 10.81 5.12 -29.99
C ILE A 208 10.85 3.94 -29.02
N ASN A 209 11.14 2.76 -29.56
CA ASN A 209 11.35 1.55 -28.78
C ASN A 209 12.72 1.58 -28.12
N LEU A 210 12.75 1.18 -26.85
CA LEU A 210 13.97 0.85 -26.15
C LEU A 210 14.27 -0.63 -26.34
N ASP A 211 15.55 -0.99 -26.41
CA ASP A 211 15.92 -2.40 -26.38
C ASP A 211 15.94 -2.91 -24.92
N PHE A 212 15.83 -4.23 -24.75
CA PHE A 212 15.89 -4.83 -23.43
C PHE A 212 17.27 -4.66 -22.77
N ALA A 213 18.34 -4.47 -23.56
CA ALA A 213 19.70 -4.34 -23.06
C ALA A 213 19.92 -2.98 -22.36
N ASP A 214 19.31 -1.92 -22.88
CA ASP A 214 19.28 -0.56 -22.35
C ASP A 214 18.57 -0.52 -21.00
N VAL A 215 17.38 -1.12 -20.93
CA VAL A 215 16.64 -1.27 -19.65
C VAL A 215 17.46 -2.08 -18.66
N LYS A 216 18.04 -3.19 -19.11
CA LYS A 216 18.91 -4.03 -18.28
C LYS A 216 20.14 -3.27 -17.78
N ALA A 217 20.74 -2.41 -18.59
CA ALA A 217 21.93 -1.64 -18.21
C ALA A 217 21.63 -0.63 -17.08
N VAL A 218 20.45 -0.01 -17.09
CA VAL A 218 20.04 0.96 -16.05
C VAL A 218 19.50 0.30 -14.78
N MET A 219 18.84 -0.86 -14.91
CA MET A 219 18.16 -1.52 -13.79
C MET A 219 18.96 -2.67 -13.15
N SER A 220 20.03 -3.15 -13.79
CA SER A 220 20.87 -4.21 -13.21
C SER A 220 21.68 -3.69 -12.02
N ASN A 221 21.48 -4.29 -10.84
CA ASN A 221 22.16 -3.93 -9.59
C ASN A 221 22.06 -2.42 -9.24
N ALA A 222 20.98 -1.75 -9.66
CA ALA A 222 20.79 -0.33 -9.38
C ALA A 222 20.39 -0.06 -7.92
N GLY A 223 19.99 -1.10 -7.17
CA GLY A 223 19.66 -1.00 -5.76
C GLY A 223 18.29 -0.36 -5.56
N SER A 224 18.22 0.74 -4.82
CA SER A 224 16.95 1.45 -4.60
C SER A 224 16.61 2.32 -5.81
N ALA A 225 15.34 2.28 -6.22
CA ALA A 225 14.79 3.14 -7.24
C ALA A 225 13.55 3.88 -6.73
N LEU A 226 13.29 5.01 -7.34
CA LEU A 226 12.13 5.85 -7.08
C LEU A 226 11.36 6.05 -8.37
N MET A 227 10.04 6.19 -8.23
CA MET A 227 9.14 6.33 -9.36
C MET A 227 8.27 7.57 -9.20
N GLY A 228 8.23 8.37 -10.25
CA GLY A 228 7.39 9.55 -10.37
C GLY A 228 6.46 9.42 -11.57
N ILE A 229 5.22 9.89 -11.42
CA ILE A 229 4.21 9.82 -12.47
C ILE A 229 3.54 11.19 -12.57
N GLY A 230 3.48 11.72 -13.78
CA GLY A 230 2.83 12.99 -14.09
C GLY A 230 1.84 12.83 -15.24
N ARG A 231 0.74 13.59 -15.18
CA ARG A 231 -0.31 13.60 -16.20
C ARG A 231 -0.75 15.03 -16.47
N ALA A 232 -0.72 15.43 -17.73
CA ALA A 232 -1.15 16.76 -18.11
C ALA A 232 -1.79 16.79 -19.50
N SER A 233 -2.58 17.82 -19.73
CA SER A 233 -3.29 18.11 -20.98
C SER A 233 -3.17 19.60 -21.33
N GLY A 234 -3.41 19.95 -22.60
CA GLY A 234 -3.30 21.33 -23.12
C GLY A 234 -1.94 21.67 -23.77
N GLU A 235 -1.71 22.96 -24.07
CA GLU A 235 -0.58 23.44 -24.92
C GLU A 235 0.83 23.22 -24.33
N ASN A 236 0.97 23.07 -23.01
CA ASN A 236 2.25 22.82 -22.33
C ASN A 236 2.27 21.48 -21.56
N ARG A 237 1.44 20.53 -21.98
CA ARG A 237 1.24 19.27 -21.26
C ARG A 237 2.52 18.47 -21.05
N ALA A 238 3.46 18.45 -22.00
CA ALA A 238 4.67 17.65 -21.85
C ALA A 238 5.59 18.17 -20.72
N ALA A 239 5.83 19.49 -20.69
CA ALA A 239 6.65 20.10 -19.64
C ALA A 239 5.96 20.01 -18.26
N LEU A 240 4.64 20.22 -18.22
CA LEU A 240 3.85 20.09 -16.98
C LEU A 240 3.82 18.66 -16.45
N ALA A 241 3.63 17.66 -17.33
CA ALA A 241 3.66 16.26 -16.94
C ALA A 241 5.05 15.85 -16.45
N ALA A 242 6.12 16.33 -17.10
CA ALA A 242 7.49 16.07 -16.66
C ALA A 242 7.75 16.68 -15.27
N GLN A 243 7.34 17.93 -15.06
CA GLN A 243 7.47 18.59 -13.75
C GLN A 243 6.68 17.85 -12.67
N GLN A 244 5.44 17.46 -12.94
CA GLN A 244 4.64 16.66 -12.00
C GLN A 244 5.29 15.30 -11.69
N ALA A 245 5.91 14.66 -12.67
CA ALA A 245 6.62 13.40 -12.46
C ALA A 245 7.83 13.60 -11.54
N ILE A 246 8.61 14.68 -11.74
CA ILE A 246 9.80 15.03 -10.94
C ILE A 246 9.43 15.47 -9.51
N GLU A 247 8.29 16.13 -9.35
CA GLU A 247 7.78 16.61 -8.06
C GLU A 247 6.79 15.62 -7.41
N SER A 248 6.68 14.41 -7.95
CA SER A 248 5.68 13.44 -7.53
C SER A 248 5.86 13.08 -6.05
N PRO A 249 4.77 13.04 -5.23
CA PRO A 249 4.84 12.66 -3.81
C PRO A 249 5.39 11.24 -3.56
N LEU A 250 5.45 10.43 -4.61
CA LEU A 250 6.02 9.08 -4.61
C LEU A 250 7.55 9.09 -4.58
N LEU A 251 8.17 10.20 -4.98
CA LEU A 251 9.61 10.43 -4.89
C LEU A 251 9.93 10.90 -3.47
N GLU A 252 10.33 9.99 -2.58
CA GLU A 252 10.78 10.35 -1.22
C GLU A 252 12.04 11.24 -1.25
N VAL A 253 12.78 11.22 -2.36
CA VAL A 253 14.03 11.93 -2.60
C VAL A 253 13.92 12.67 -3.92
N SER A 254 14.51 13.86 -4.00
CA SER A 254 14.72 14.56 -5.26
C SER A 254 15.43 13.64 -6.26
N ILE A 255 15.13 13.79 -7.55
CA ILE A 255 15.81 13.04 -8.62
C ILE A 255 17.31 13.40 -8.69
N ASP A 256 17.70 14.53 -8.10
CA ASP A 256 19.08 14.95 -7.88
C ASP A 256 19.90 13.87 -7.14
N GLY A 257 20.89 13.31 -7.84
CA GLY A 257 21.73 12.20 -7.38
C GLY A 257 21.40 10.81 -7.95
N ALA A 258 20.39 10.69 -8.82
CA ALA A 258 20.15 9.45 -9.57
C ALA A 258 21.20 9.25 -10.67
N ARG A 259 21.88 8.09 -10.69
CA ARG A 259 22.88 7.76 -11.71
C ARG A 259 22.28 7.21 -13.00
N GLY A 260 21.07 6.68 -12.92
CA GLY A 260 20.30 6.19 -14.05
C GLY A 260 18.88 6.73 -14.00
N ILE A 261 18.37 7.19 -15.14
CA ILE A 261 16.98 7.63 -15.26
C ILE A 261 16.39 6.97 -16.49
N LEU A 262 15.28 6.29 -16.29
CA LEU A 262 14.45 5.75 -17.34
C LEU A 262 13.12 6.50 -17.33
N PHE A 263 12.72 7.08 -18.45
CA PHE A 263 11.39 7.69 -18.54
C PHE A 263 10.62 7.27 -19.79
N ASN A 264 9.32 7.07 -19.61
CA ASN A 264 8.38 6.74 -20.68
C ASN A 264 7.42 7.91 -20.90
N VAL A 265 7.22 8.27 -22.16
CA VAL A 265 6.21 9.24 -22.58
C VAL A 265 5.11 8.51 -23.32
N ILE A 266 3.91 8.51 -22.76
CA ILE A 266 2.70 7.96 -23.40
C ILE A 266 1.82 9.13 -23.82
N GLY A 267 1.46 9.20 -25.10
CA GLY A 267 0.57 10.21 -25.63
C GLY A 267 -0.25 9.70 -26.80
N GLY A 268 -1.18 10.52 -27.30
CA GLY A 268 -2.00 10.19 -28.46
C GLY A 268 -1.25 10.31 -29.78
N ASN A 269 -2.00 10.16 -30.88
CA ASN A 269 -1.49 10.39 -32.25
C ASN A 269 -1.03 11.85 -32.48
N ASP A 270 -1.37 12.74 -31.56
CA ASP A 270 -1.02 14.15 -31.53
C ASP A 270 0.31 14.44 -30.81
N LEU A 271 1.00 13.41 -30.29
CA LEU A 271 2.31 13.54 -29.65
C LEU A 271 3.37 14.01 -30.64
N SER A 272 3.99 15.16 -30.36
CA SER A 272 5.02 15.76 -31.21
C SER A 272 6.43 15.56 -30.66
N MET A 273 7.43 15.59 -31.55
CA MET A 273 8.86 15.56 -31.15
C MET A 273 9.25 16.77 -30.28
N HIS A 274 8.61 17.93 -30.47
CA HIS A 274 8.87 19.10 -29.63
C HIS A 274 8.46 18.85 -28.19
N GLU A 275 7.30 18.24 -27.97
CA GLU A 275 6.82 17.86 -26.64
C GLU A 275 7.75 16.86 -25.95
N ILE A 276 8.21 15.84 -26.67
CA ILE A 276 9.18 14.87 -26.15
C ILE A 276 10.49 15.59 -25.75
N ASN A 277 11.01 16.49 -26.58
CA ASN A 277 12.21 17.25 -26.26
C ASN A 277 12.03 18.14 -25.03
N SER A 278 10.90 18.85 -24.91
CA SER A 278 10.61 19.67 -23.73
C SER A 278 10.50 18.85 -22.44
N ALA A 279 9.92 17.65 -22.50
CA ALA A 279 9.88 16.74 -21.37
C ALA A 279 11.29 16.22 -21.00
N ALA A 280 12.08 15.83 -21.99
CA ALA A 280 13.45 15.36 -21.80
C ALA A 280 14.35 16.45 -21.18
N GLU A 281 14.24 17.69 -21.66
CA GLU A 281 14.97 18.84 -21.10
C GLU A 281 14.59 19.08 -19.62
N ALA A 282 13.30 19.04 -19.30
CA ALA A 282 12.83 19.21 -17.92
C ALA A 282 13.40 18.14 -16.97
N ILE A 283 13.40 16.87 -17.40
CA ILE A 283 13.94 15.75 -16.61
C ILE A 283 15.47 15.84 -16.50
N THR A 284 16.15 16.14 -17.60
CA THR A 284 17.62 16.26 -17.64
C THR A 284 18.12 17.40 -16.75
N ASN A 285 17.41 18.53 -16.73
CA ASN A 285 17.75 19.66 -15.85
C ASN A 285 17.57 19.36 -14.35
N ALA A 286 16.74 18.38 -14.01
CA ALA A 286 16.51 17.94 -12.63
C ALA A 286 17.40 16.74 -12.22
N ALA A 287 18.14 16.17 -13.18
CA ALA A 287 19.02 15.03 -13.00
C ALA A 287 20.48 15.47 -12.76
N ASP A 288 21.31 14.53 -12.33
CA ASP A 288 22.77 14.73 -12.29
C ASP A 288 23.34 14.85 -13.71
N ALA A 289 24.37 15.67 -13.89
CA ALA A 289 24.99 15.92 -15.21
C ALA A 289 25.61 14.66 -15.82
N ASP A 290 26.02 13.71 -14.98
CA ASP A 290 26.62 12.43 -15.41
C ASP A 290 25.60 11.26 -15.39
N ALA A 291 24.30 11.55 -15.22
CA ALA A 291 23.26 10.51 -15.21
C ALA A 291 23.09 9.85 -16.59
N ASN A 292 22.99 8.52 -16.62
CA ASN A 292 22.59 7.80 -17.82
C ASN A 292 21.08 7.90 -18.02
N ILE A 293 20.64 8.68 -19.00
CA ILE A 293 19.22 8.95 -19.26
C ILE A 293 18.77 8.14 -20.47
N ILE A 294 17.75 7.31 -20.27
CA ILE A 294 17.12 6.49 -21.29
C ILE A 294 15.65 6.88 -21.39
N PHE A 295 15.16 7.08 -22.62
CA PHE A 295 13.79 7.50 -22.86
C PHE A 295 13.10 6.68 -23.94
N GLY A 296 11.82 6.38 -23.71
CA GLY A 296 10.95 5.78 -24.71
C GLY A 296 9.69 6.60 -24.92
N ALA A 297 9.08 6.43 -26.09
CA ALA A 297 7.85 7.12 -26.45
C ALA A 297 6.85 6.13 -27.08
N THR A 298 5.67 6.04 -26.47
CA THR A 298 4.60 5.13 -26.87
C THR A 298 3.38 5.93 -27.30
N ILE A 299 2.80 5.58 -28.45
CA ILE A 299 1.52 6.13 -28.88
C ILE A 299 0.41 5.24 -28.34
N ASN A 300 -0.51 5.80 -27.57
CA ASN A 300 -1.76 5.16 -27.22
C ASN A 300 -2.93 5.93 -27.86
N PRO A 301 -3.64 5.35 -28.85
CA PRO A 301 -4.74 6.02 -29.54
C PRO A 301 -5.98 6.24 -28.65
N GLU A 302 -6.07 5.60 -27.48
CA GLU A 302 -7.17 5.81 -26.53
C GLU A 302 -7.01 7.11 -25.73
N ILE A 303 -5.80 7.69 -25.69
CA ILE A 303 -5.47 8.87 -24.90
C ILE A 303 -5.27 10.05 -25.87
N GLU A 304 -6.33 10.79 -26.16
CA GLU A 304 -6.27 11.98 -27.03
C GLU A 304 -6.21 13.26 -26.19
N GLY A 305 -5.24 14.14 -26.45
CA GLY A 305 -5.13 15.41 -25.74
C GLY A 305 -4.39 15.35 -24.38
N GLU A 306 -4.01 14.18 -23.89
CA GLU A 306 -3.28 13.97 -22.63
C GLU A 306 -1.91 13.31 -22.87
N ILE A 307 -0.92 13.68 -22.05
CA ILE A 307 0.38 13.03 -21.98
C ILE A 307 0.60 12.50 -20.56
N ILE A 308 1.02 11.25 -20.47
CA ILE A 308 1.44 10.58 -19.23
C ILE A 308 2.95 10.38 -19.30
N ILE A 309 3.67 10.88 -18.30
CA ILE A 309 5.11 10.68 -18.17
C ILE A 309 5.37 9.87 -16.91
N THR A 310 6.07 8.76 -17.06
CA THR A 310 6.55 7.93 -15.95
C THR A 310 8.06 8.01 -15.90
N VAL A 311 8.60 8.41 -14.76
CA VAL A 311 10.05 8.52 -14.52
C VAL A 311 10.44 7.50 -13.46
N VAL A 312 11.45 6.70 -13.75
CA VAL A 312 12.07 5.75 -12.84
C VAL A 312 13.53 6.16 -12.67
N ALA A 313 13.86 6.67 -11.48
CA ALA A 313 15.21 7.06 -11.11
C ALA A 313 15.87 5.91 -10.33
N THR A 314 17.07 5.50 -10.74
CA THR A 314 17.82 4.38 -10.18
C THR A 314 19.25 4.80 -9.79
N GLY A 315 19.93 3.98 -8.98
CA GLY A 315 21.34 4.22 -8.67
C GLY A 315 21.60 5.29 -7.61
N PHE A 316 20.63 5.55 -6.74
CA PHE A 316 20.83 6.39 -5.55
C PHE A 316 21.84 5.72 -4.60
N ASP A 317 22.87 6.45 -4.17
CA ASP A 317 23.88 5.91 -3.26
C ASP A 317 23.24 5.41 -1.94
N ALA A 318 23.69 4.24 -1.45
CA ALA A 318 23.21 3.67 -0.19
C ALA A 318 23.44 4.63 1.01
N SER A 319 24.48 5.46 0.95
CA SER A 319 24.74 6.53 1.92
C SER A 319 23.65 7.60 1.92
N TYR A 320 22.94 7.80 0.81
CA TYR A 320 21.89 8.81 0.67
C TYR A 320 20.64 8.45 1.49
N PHE A 321 20.26 7.16 1.51
CA PHE A 321 19.17 6.66 2.37
C PHE A 321 19.61 6.47 3.83
N SER A 322 20.86 6.04 4.07
CA SER A 322 21.39 5.84 5.43
C SER A 322 21.63 7.16 6.19
N ASN A 323 22.13 8.21 5.54
CA ASN A 323 22.28 9.53 6.18
C ASN A 323 20.94 10.10 6.63
N ARG A 324 19.85 9.76 5.95
CA ARG A 324 18.52 10.25 6.31
C ARG A 324 17.88 9.45 7.45
N GLN A 325 18.13 8.14 7.56
CA GLN A 325 17.76 7.38 8.78
C GLN A 325 18.47 7.93 10.02
N LEU A 326 19.74 8.32 9.88
CA LEU A 326 20.50 9.00 10.94
C LEU A 326 19.98 10.42 11.20
N ALA A 327 19.62 11.18 10.17
CA ALA A 327 19.04 12.51 10.31
C ALA A 327 17.62 12.49 10.93
N SER A 328 16.79 11.50 10.60
CA SER A 328 15.47 11.33 11.23
C SER A 328 15.57 10.86 12.67
N ALA A 329 16.56 10.03 12.99
CA ALA A 329 16.87 9.64 14.37
C ALA A 329 17.41 10.84 15.18
N ALA A 330 18.28 11.67 14.58
CA ALA A 330 18.79 12.89 15.20
C ALA A 330 17.70 13.95 15.41
N ALA A 331 16.75 14.11 14.47
CA ALA A 331 15.60 15.00 14.60
C ALA A 331 14.59 14.51 15.66
N ALA A 332 14.46 13.19 15.85
CA ALA A 332 13.67 12.63 16.93
C ALA A 332 14.32 12.82 18.31
N LEU A 333 15.65 12.83 18.37
CA LEU A 333 16.44 13.11 19.60
C LEU A 333 16.49 14.61 19.93
N SER A 334 16.47 15.52 18.94
CA SER A 334 16.48 16.97 19.18
C SER A 334 15.13 17.53 19.66
N ASN A 335 14.03 16.81 19.43
CA ASN A 335 12.69 17.19 19.95
C ASN A 335 12.45 16.77 21.40
N ALA A 336 13.42 16.13 22.06
CA ALA A 336 13.33 15.71 23.46
C ALA A 336 14.02 16.68 24.45
N ASP A 337 14.73 17.70 23.97
CA ASP A 337 15.55 18.60 24.81
C ASP A 337 15.03 20.05 24.90
N ASP A 338 13.87 20.36 24.32
CA ASP A 338 13.31 21.73 24.31
C ASP A 338 12.22 21.98 25.37
N ASP A 339 12.47 21.51 26.60
CA ASP A 339 11.76 21.99 27.80
C ASP A 339 12.77 22.56 28.81
N LYS A 340 13.10 23.85 28.63
CA LYS A 340 13.68 24.70 29.68
C LYS A 340 12.95 26.03 29.80
N PRO A 341 12.77 26.53 31.04
CA PRO A 341 11.72 27.48 31.36
C PRO A 341 12.14 28.93 31.04
N ALA A 342 11.18 29.69 30.52
CA ALA A 342 11.32 31.12 30.24
C ALA A 342 11.50 31.94 31.54
N LYS A 343 12.63 32.66 31.63
CA LYS A 343 12.89 33.70 32.65
C LYS A 343 11.98 34.91 32.41
N ARG A 344 11.13 35.24 33.38
CA ARG A 344 10.32 36.48 33.42
C ARG A 344 11.01 37.53 34.31
N SER A 345 11.18 38.72 33.76
CA SER A 345 11.87 39.88 34.33
C SER A 345 11.14 40.49 35.54
N THR A 346 11.92 40.89 36.55
CA THR A 346 11.51 41.59 37.77
C THR A 346 11.23 43.09 37.56
N LYS A 347 10.13 43.59 38.11
CA LYS A 347 9.99 44.97 38.62
C LYS A 347 9.09 44.98 39.86
N LYS A 348 9.53 45.73 40.87
CA LYS A 348 9.11 45.81 42.30
C LYS A 348 7.75 46.49 42.53
N GLU A 349 7.09 46.11 43.65
CA GLU A 349 6.47 46.96 44.71
C GLU A 349 5.90 46.00 45.79
N GLU A 350 6.54 45.85 46.96
CA GLU A 350 6.32 46.52 48.27
C GLU A 350 5.05 46.11 49.05
N SER A 351 5.31 45.47 50.21
CA SER A 351 4.54 45.35 51.47
C SER A 351 3.02 45.08 51.47
N ASP A 352 2.62 43.94 52.05
CA ASP A 352 2.02 43.99 53.39
C ASP A 352 2.02 42.61 54.07
N ASP A 353 2.56 42.60 55.28
CA ASP A 353 2.61 41.51 56.24
C ASP A 353 1.34 41.58 57.08
N LYS A 354 0.50 40.53 57.02
CA LYS A 354 -0.54 40.10 57.97
C LYS A 354 -1.43 39.06 57.31
N VAL A 355 -1.28 37.81 57.71
CA VAL A 355 -2.26 36.93 58.39
C VAL A 355 -1.78 35.49 58.16
N ALA A 356 -0.65 35.13 58.78
CA ALA A 356 -0.17 33.75 58.88
C ALA A 356 -0.08 33.37 60.36
N SER A 357 -1.20 33.47 61.07
CA SER A 357 -1.26 33.07 62.48
C SER A 357 -2.58 32.44 62.93
N ASP A 358 -3.45 31.99 62.01
CA ASP A 358 -4.67 31.27 62.39
C ASP A 358 -4.96 30.11 61.42
N LEU A 359 -4.13 29.07 61.45
CA LEU A 359 -4.47 27.75 60.94
C LEU A 359 -4.07 26.70 61.98
N ASP A 360 -5.05 26.42 62.84
CA ASP A 360 -5.06 25.36 63.85
C ASP A 360 -5.01 23.98 63.15
N MET A 361 -4.00 23.18 63.53
CA MET A 361 -3.89 21.77 63.21
C MET A 361 -4.42 20.95 64.39
N SER A 362 -5.73 20.78 64.46
CA SER A 362 -6.34 19.76 65.31
C SER A 362 -7.61 19.18 64.65
N LEU A 363 -7.69 17.85 64.72
CA LEU A 363 -8.77 17.01 64.18
C LEU A 363 -9.85 16.85 65.25
N ASP A 364 -11.10 17.17 64.92
CA ASP A 364 -12.26 16.81 65.76
C ASP A 364 -13.01 15.60 65.18
N ASP A 365 -13.03 14.54 65.98
CA ASP A 365 -13.87 13.35 65.83
C ASP A 365 -15.34 13.72 66.04
N LYS A 366 -16.12 13.77 64.95
CA LYS A 366 -17.57 13.47 64.89
C LYS A 366 -18.13 13.73 63.50
N HIS A 367 -18.01 12.74 62.62
CA HIS A 367 -19.00 12.40 61.59
C HIS A 367 -18.71 10.98 61.11
N GLN A 368 -18.83 10.02 62.03
CA GLN A 368 -19.14 8.64 61.67
C GLN A 368 -20.61 8.62 61.26
N GLU A 369 -20.85 8.62 59.95
CA GLU A 369 -21.96 7.97 59.26
C GLU A 369 -21.84 8.38 57.77
N ASN A 370 -21.71 7.38 56.88
CA ASN A 370 -21.52 7.45 55.42
C ASN A 370 -20.12 7.11 54.87
N MET A 371 -19.46 6.10 55.44
CA MET A 371 -18.39 5.39 54.72
C MET A 371 -18.49 3.86 54.90
N ALA A 372 -19.62 3.28 54.47
CA ALA A 372 -19.86 1.83 54.53
C ALA A 372 -20.23 1.19 53.17
N ASP A 373 -20.11 1.91 52.04
CA ASP A 373 -20.51 1.41 50.71
C ASP A 373 -19.36 1.29 49.69
N LEU A 374 -18.10 1.33 50.13
CA LEU A 374 -16.93 1.21 49.24
C LEU A 374 -16.00 0.03 49.58
N ARG A 375 -16.49 -0.93 50.37
CA ARG A 375 -15.82 -2.20 50.62
C ARG A 375 -16.81 -3.35 50.64
N SER A 376 -17.19 -3.82 49.47
CA SER A 376 -17.70 -5.18 49.28
C SER A 376 -16.93 -5.86 48.16
N ASP A 377 -16.12 -6.86 48.54
CA ASP A 377 -15.54 -7.85 47.64
C ASP A 377 -16.68 -8.75 47.15
N ALA A 378 -17.18 -8.50 45.94
CA ALA A 378 -18.02 -9.42 45.20
C ALA A 378 -17.56 -9.44 43.73
N PRO A 379 -17.18 -10.61 43.17
CA PRO A 379 -16.72 -10.69 41.79
C PRO A 379 -17.90 -10.43 40.84
N MET A 380 -17.74 -9.47 39.92
CA MET A 380 -18.73 -9.21 38.87
C MET A 380 -18.80 -10.38 37.86
N PRO A 381 -19.99 -10.74 37.36
CA PRO A 381 -20.14 -11.86 36.44
C PRO A 381 -19.59 -11.50 35.04
N ASN A 382 -18.80 -12.40 34.46
CA ASN A 382 -18.24 -12.28 33.13
C ASN A 382 -19.34 -12.42 32.05
N ILE A 383 -19.29 -11.56 31.03
CA ILE A 383 -20.26 -11.50 29.93
C ILE A 383 -20.20 -12.69 28.95
N TRP A 384 -19.29 -13.66 29.16
CA TRP A 384 -19.00 -14.78 28.25
C TRP A 384 -19.16 -16.18 28.85
N THR A 385 -19.86 -16.33 29.98
CA THR A 385 -20.29 -17.66 30.44
C THR A 385 -21.62 -18.02 29.78
N ILE A 386 -21.54 -18.75 28.68
CA ILE A 386 -22.65 -19.50 28.11
C ILE A 386 -22.85 -20.72 29.01
N ASP A 387 -23.94 -20.74 29.78
CA ASP A 387 -24.40 -21.96 30.43
C ASP A 387 -25.21 -22.79 29.42
N GLU A 388 -24.70 -23.99 29.16
CA GLU A 388 -25.45 -25.06 28.53
C GLU A 388 -26.49 -25.65 29.51
N GLU A 389 -27.56 -26.16 28.92
CA GLU A 389 -28.60 -27.04 29.48
C GLU A 389 -29.80 -26.38 30.20
N LYS A 390 -30.93 -26.29 29.46
CA LYS A 390 -32.00 -27.31 29.56
C LYS A 390 -32.98 -27.25 28.39
N LYS A 391 -33.19 -28.43 27.80
CA LYS A 391 -34.29 -28.80 26.90
C LYS A 391 -35.64 -28.63 27.58
N ASP A 392 -36.66 -28.27 26.79
CA ASP A 392 -37.94 -29.00 26.72
C ASP A 392 -38.76 -28.60 25.47
N ASP A 393 -38.76 -29.54 24.51
CA ASP A 393 -39.79 -30.01 23.57
C ASP A 393 -41.09 -29.23 23.23
N LYS A 394 -41.39 -29.30 21.91
CA LYS A 394 -42.65 -29.08 21.14
C LYS A 394 -42.92 -27.61 20.78
N ASP A 395 -43.23 -27.24 19.53
CA ASP A 395 -44.01 -27.92 18.51
C ASP A 395 -43.63 -27.44 17.10
N SER A 396 -43.73 -28.32 16.13
CA SER A 396 -43.57 -28.04 14.71
C SER A 396 -44.85 -27.40 14.17
N THR A 397 -44.78 -26.20 13.57
CA THR A 397 -45.74 -25.82 12.52
C THR A 397 -45.25 -24.64 11.69
N VAL A 398 -45.38 -24.83 10.38
CA VAL A 398 -45.21 -23.92 9.24
C VAL A 398 -45.86 -22.54 9.48
N VAL A 399 -45.27 -21.45 8.95
CA VAL A 399 -45.94 -20.32 8.23
C VAL A 399 -44.95 -19.16 7.90
N THR A 400 -44.64 -19.06 6.60
CA THR A 400 -44.52 -17.87 5.70
C THR A 400 -43.58 -16.68 6.01
N SER A 401 -42.55 -16.53 5.16
CA SER A 401 -42.22 -15.40 4.25
C SER A 401 -42.66 -13.94 4.54
N ALA A 402 -42.75 -13.51 5.80
CA ALA A 402 -43.06 -12.11 6.14
C ALA A 402 -42.04 -11.44 7.09
N VAL A 403 -40.91 -12.11 7.37
CA VAL A 403 -39.92 -11.67 8.37
C VAL A 403 -38.62 -11.15 7.74
N GLU A 404 -38.40 -11.35 6.44
CA GLU A 404 -37.18 -10.91 5.76
C GLU A 404 -37.20 -9.39 5.43
N ASP A 405 -38.37 -8.78 5.23
CA ASP A 405 -38.49 -7.35 4.86
C ASP A 405 -38.39 -6.35 6.03
N GLU A 406 -38.33 -6.80 7.29
CA GLU A 406 -38.17 -5.91 8.46
C GLU A 406 -36.71 -5.65 8.86
N LEU A 407 -35.76 -6.41 8.30
CA LEU A 407 -34.33 -6.30 8.60
C LEU A 407 -33.59 -5.33 7.66
N GLU A 408 -34.16 -4.99 6.50
CA GLU A 408 -33.56 -4.07 5.53
C GLU A 408 -33.80 -2.57 5.83
N LYS A 409 -34.54 -2.23 6.88
CA LYS A 409 -34.82 -0.82 7.22
C LYS A 409 -33.82 -0.28 8.27
N PRO A 410 -33.23 0.91 8.05
CA PRO A 410 -32.32 1.53 9.00
C PRO A 410 -32.92 1.68 10.40
N SER A 411 -32.10 1.47 11.43
CA SER A 411 -32.49 1.39 12.85
C SER A 411 -33.32 2.58 13.37
N PHE A 412 -33.15 3.78 12.77
CA PHE A 412 -33.90 4.98 13.16
C PHE A 412 -35.39 4.92 12.79
N LEU A 413 -35.76 4.29 11.67
CA LEU A 413 -37.15 4.15 11.22
C LEU A 413 -37.92 3.12 12.07
N ARG A 414 -37.22 2.10 12.58
CA ARG A 414 -37.80 1.07 13.46
C ARG A 414 -38.20 1.62 14.82
N ARG A 415 -37.43 2.60 15.34
CA ARG A 415 -37.66 3.24 16.64
C ARG A 415 -38.81 4.25 16.63
N LEU A 416 -39.07 4.89 15.49
CA LEU A 416 -40.14 5.89 15.32
C LEU A 416 -41.55 5.25 15.31
N LYS A 417 -41.68 4.06 14.74
CA LYS A 417 -42.97 3.33 14.68
C LYS A 417 -43.37 2.76 16.05
N LYS A 418 -42.40 2.34 16.86
CA LYS A 418 -42.62 1.83 18.22
C LYS A 418 -43.11 2.91 19.19
N ARG A 419 -42.74 4.18 18.98
CA ARG A 419 -43.21 5.32 19.77
C ARG A 419 -44.62 5.82 19.42
N ARG A 420 -45.12 5.56 18.21
CA ARG A 420 -46.50 5.90 17.81
C ARG A 420 -47.54 4.84 18.21
N GLY A 421 -47.13 3.59 18.41
CA GLY A 421 -48.03 2.52 18.85
C GLY A 421 -48.39 2.54 20.34
N ASP A 422 -47.61 3.26 21.15
CA ASP A 422 -47.80 3.36 22.61
C ASP A 422 -48.70 4.54 23.00
N SER A 423 -48.87 5.55 22.14
CA SER A 423 -49.74 6.70 22.40
C SER A 423 -51.22 6.46 22.05
N ASP A 424 -51.54 5.42 21.27
CA ASP A 424 -52.91 5.10 20.85
C ASP A 424 -53.60 4.02 21.72
N LYS A 425 -52.93 3.54 22.78
CA LYS A 425 -53.48 2.52 23.70
C LYS A 425 -54.03 3.06 25.01
N ASP A 426 -53.72 4.31 25.37
CA ASP A 426 -54.19 4.91 26.63
C ASP A 426 -55.49 5.74 26.49
N ASP A 427 -56.03 5.92 25.27
CA ASP A 427 -57.21 6.77 25.00
C ASP A 427 -58.50 6.01 24.64
N LYS A 428 -58.56 4.68 24.87
CA LYS A 428 -59.75 3.85 24.53
C LYS A 428 -60.33 3.01 25.69
N SER A 429 -60.09 3.38 26.94
CA SER A 429 -60.70 2.69 28.10
C SER A 429 -61.59 3.57 28.99
N THR A 430 -62.26 4.58 28.43
CA THR A 430 -63.34 5.31 29.10
C THR A 430 -64.40 5.80 28.12
N SER A 431 -65.31 4.92 27.70
CA SER A 431 -66.69 5.24 27.26
C SER A 431 -67.41 3.97 26.80
N ASP A 432 -68.16 3.36 27.72
CA ASP A 432 -69.52 2.85 27.44
C ASP A 432 -70.13 2.36 28.77
N LYS A 433 -71.16 3.09 29.20
CA LYS A 433 -72.12 2.71 30.22
C LYS A 433 -73.50 3.08 29.70
#